data_AF-A0A9E2DQZ1-F1
#
_entry.id   AF-A0A9E2DQZ1-F1
#
_cell.length_a   1.000
_cell.length_b   1.000
_cell.length_c   1.000
_cell.angle_alpha   90.00
_cell.angle_beta   90.00
_cell.angle_gamma   90.00
#
_symmetry.space_group_name_H-M   'P 1'
#
loop_
_entity.id
_entity.type
_entity.pdbx_description
1 polymer ?
#
loop_
_entity_poly.entity_id
_entity_poly.type
_entity_poly.pdbx_seq_one_letter_code
_entity_poly.pdbx_strand_id
1 'polypeptide(L)'
;LTVLNTGDRPVHVSSHYHFFEANRKLEFDRAGAFGFRLDLPAGATARFNPGESKEITLTQIAGTGEITGLNRLTEGSVHDPAVKAAALERAHTRGFKGA
;
A
#
# COMPACT_ATOMS: atom_id res chain seq x y z
N LEU A 1 -1.56 -10.24 -5.94
CA LEU A 1 -0.28 -9.52 -5.70
C LEU A 1 0.46 -10.20 -4.56
N THR A 2 1.73 -10.55 -4.74
CA THR A 2 2.53 -11.20 -3.70
C THR A 2 3.23 -10.15 -2.83
N VAL A 3 3.15 -10.32 -1.51
CA VAL A 3 3.71 -9.41 -0.51
C VAL A 3 4.61 -10.19 0.43
N LEU A 4 5.86 -9.75 0.56
CA LEU A 4 6.83 -10.31 1.49
C LEU A 4 7.07 -9.36 2.67
N ASN A 5 6.91 -9.83 3.90
CA ASN A 5 7.35 -9.07 5.07
C ASN A 5 8.83 -9.32 5.36
N THR A 6 9.67 -8.34 5.02
CA THR A 6 11.12 -8.40 5.26
C THR A 6 11.55 -7.84 6.62
N GLY A 7 10.59 -7.44 7.44
CA GLY A 7 10.82 -6.96 8.80
C GLY A 7 10.97 -8.11 9.80
N ASP A 8 11.35 -7.74 11.02
CA ASP A 8 11.48 -8.61 12.19
C ASP A 8 10.20 -8.68 13.04
N ARG A 9 9.17 -7.90 12.68
CA ARG A 9 7.92 -7.76 13.43
C ARG A 9 6.70 -8.06 12.55
N PRO A 10 5.61 -8.58 13.14
CA PRO A 10 4.37 -8.76 12.41
C PRO A 10 3.79 -7.42 11.97
N VAL A 11 3.20 -7.38 10.78
CA VAL A 11 2.50 -6.22 10.23
C VAL A 11 1.05 -6.58 9.98
N HIS A 12 0.14 -5.70 10.41
CA HIS A 12 -1.30 -5.82 10.14
C HIS A 12 -1.72 -4.64 9.25
N VAL A 13 -2.47 -4.93 8.19
CA VAL A 13 -3.01 -3.90 7.28
C VAL A 13 -4.52 -4.06 7.22
N SER A 14 -5.26 -2.98 7.44
CA SER A 14 -6.73 -2.98 7.45
C SER A 14 -7.33 -2.85 6.04
N SER A 15 -8.58 -3.27 5.89
CA SER A 15 -9.26 -3.37 4.59
C SER A 15 -9.36 -2.07 3.78
N HIS A 16 -9.33 -0.91 4.43
CA HIS A 16 -9.50 0.41 3.80
C HIS A 16 -8.23 1.26 3.80
N TYR A 17 -7.10 0.70 4.23
CA TYR A 17 -5.81 1.38 4.13
C TYR A 17 -5.37 1.42 2.66
N HIS A 18 -4.85 2.57 2.20
CA HIS A 18 -4.26 2.68 0.86
C HIS A 18 -3.01 1.79 0.79
N PHE A 19 -3.11 0.65 0.12
CA PHE A 19 -2.14 -0.45 0.26
C PHE A 19 -0.74 -0.03 -0.21
N PHE A 20 -0.65 0.86 -1.20
CA PHE A 20 0.58 1.53 -1.63
C PHE A 20 1.38 2.15 -0.49
N GLU A 21 0.73 2.66 0.56
CA GLU A 21 1.39 3.34 1.69
C GLU A 21 1.65 2.40 2.87
N ALA A 22 1.39 1.09 2.74
CA ALA A 22 1.59 0.11 3.80
C ALA A 22 3.06 0.07 4.26
N ASN A 23 3.34 -0.55 5.41
CA ASN A 23 4.65 -0.54 6.05
C ASN A 23 5.82 -0.73 5.06
N ARG A 24 6.86 0.10 5.18
CA ARG A 24 8.05 0.13 4.31
C ARG A 24 8.77 -1.21 4.18
N LYS A 25 8.66 -2.07 5.21
CA LYS A 25 9.27 -3.40 5.25
C LYS A 25 8.48 -4.48 4.49
N LEU A 26 7.24 -4.18 4.09
CA LEU A 26 6.51 -5.02 3.15
C LEU A 26 7.02 -4.73 1.73
N GLU A 27 7.52 -5.77 1.07
CA GLU A 27 8.05 -5.75 -0.28
C GLU A 27 7.03 -6.32 -1.25
N PHE A 28 6.61 -5.51 -2.22
CA PHE A 28 5.62 -5.83 -3.26
C PHE A 28 5.67 -4.76 -4.35
N ASP A 29 5.04 -5.01 -5.51
CA ASP A 29 4.90 -3.99 -6.56
C ASP A 29 4.02 -2.82 -6.08
N ARG A 30 4.67 -1.73 -5.66
CA ARG A 30 3.99 -0.52 -5.17
C ARG A 30 3.29 0.20 -6.32
N ALA A 31 3.90 0.26 -7.50
CA ALA A 31 3.31 0.93 -8.65
C ALA A 31 1.98 0.29 -9.10
N GLY A 32 1.89 -1.05 -8.99
CA GLY A 32 0.66 -1.82 -9.20
C GLY A 32 -0.37 -1.70 -8.06
N ALA A 33 0.07 -1.38 -6.83
CA ALA A 33 -0.81 -1.20 -5.67
C ALA A 33 -1.35 0.24 -5.49
N PHE A 34 -0.89 1.20 -6.29
CA PHE A 34 -1.32 2.60 -6.21
C PHE A 34 -2.80 2.76 -6.59
N GLY A 35 -3.59 3.36 -5.69
CA GLY A 35 -5.04 3.51 -5.83
C GLY A 35 -5.85 2.30 -5.36
N PHE A 36 -5.23 1.33 -4.70
CA PHE A 36 -5.89 0.10 -4.26
C PHE A 36 -5.87 -0.08 -2.73
N ARG A 37 -6.85 -0.86 -2.25
CA ARG A 37 -6.98 -1.32 -0.87
C ARG A 37 -7.20 -2.84 -0.85
N LEU A 38 -7.05 -3.48 0.31
CA LEU A 38 -7.31 -4.91 0.44
C LEU A 38 -8.77 -5.24 0.12
N ASP A 39 -8.98 -6.28 -0.69
CA ASP A 39 -10.31 -6.83 -0.97
C ASP A 39 -10.73 -7.78 0.16
N LEU A 40 -11.04 -7.18 1.31
CA LEU A 40 -11.50 -7.87 2.51
C LEU A 40 -12.77 -7.18 3.04
N PRO A 41 -13.58 -7.88 3.87
CA PRO A 41 -14.70 -7.26 4.56
C PRO A 41 -14.30 -5.97 5.31
N ALA A 42 -15.22 -5.02 5.40
CA ALA A 42 -14.98 -3.78 6.12
C ALA A 42 -14.59 -4.06 7.59
N GLY A 43 -13.51 -3.45 8.06
CA GLY A 43 -12.95 -3.68 9.40
C GLY A 43 -12.00 -4.88 9.53
N ALA A 44 -11.94 -5.78 8.54
CA ALA A 44 -10.99 -6.90 8.56
C ALA A 44 -9.54 -6.45 8.31
N THR A 45 -8.59 -7.31 8.68
CA THR A 45 -7.15 -7.06 8.50
C THR A 45 -6.43 -8.26 7.91
N ALA A 46 -5.40 -8.00 7.10
CA ALA A 46 -4.43 -9.01 6.71
C ALA A 46 -3.21 -8.93 7.63
N ARG A 47 -2.76 -10.08 8.14
CA ARG A 47 -1.54 -10.24 8.93
C ARG A 47 -0.43 -10.84 8.07
N PHE A 48 0.76 -10.24 8.19
CA PHE A 48 2.01 -10.70 7.60
C PHE A 48 3.04 -10.91 8.71
N ASN A 49 3.40 -12.16 8.98
CA ASN A 49 4.44 -12.50 9.95
C ASN A 49 5.85 -12.20 9.37
N PRO A 50 6.88 -12.04 10.22
CA PRO A 50 8.26 -11.88 9.75
C PRO A 50 8.68 -12.99 8.77
N GLY A 51 9.18 -12.62 7.59
CA GLY A 51 9.58 -13.55 6.53
C GLY A 51 8.43 -14.19 5.74
N GLU A 52 7.17 -13.93 6.09
CA GLU A 52 6.02 -14.48 5.36
C GLU A 52 5.86 -13.82 4.00
N SER A 53 5.78 -14.66 2.96
CA SER A 53 5.30 -14.27 1.63
C SER A 53 3.85 -14.70 1.48
N LYS A 54 2.99 -13.77 1.08
CA LYS A 54 1.55 -13.99 1.02
C LYS A 54 0.95 -13.34 -0.22
N GLU A 55 0.12 -14.08 -0.92
CA GLU A 55 -0.69 -13.50 -2.00
C GLU A 55 -1.95 -12.83 -1.43
N ILE A 56 -2.23 -11.63 -1.92
CA ILE A 56 -3.40 -10.86 -1.56
C ILE A 56 -4.17 -10.40 -2.80
N THR A 57 -5.45 -10.16 -2.59
CA THR A 57 -6.34 -9.51 -3.55
C THR A 57 -6.52 -8.04 -3.18
N LEU A 58 -6.45 -7.19 -4.19
CA LEU A 58 -6.62 -5.76 -4.08
C LEU A 58 -7.85 -5.33 -4.88
N THR A 59 -8.56 -4.34 -4.37
CA THR A 59 -9.69 -3.69 -5.05
C THR A 59 -9.46 -2.18 -5.09
N GLN A 60 -9.97 -1.51 -6.13
CA GLN A 60 -9.76 -0.08 -6.33
C GLN A 60 -10.43 0.73 -5.22
N ILE A 61 -9.77 1.81 -4.81
CA ILE A 61 -10.40 2.83 -3.99
C ILE A 61 -11.38 3.60 -4.88
N ALA A 62 -12.65 3.62 -4.47
CA ALA A 62 -13.73 4.30 -5.19
C ALA A 62 -13.88 5.77 -4.73
N GLY A 63 -14.95 6.43 -5.17
CA GLY A 63 -15.24 7.82 -4.83
C GLY A 63 -14.38 8.80 -5.63
N THR A 64 -13.97 9.91 -5.03
CA THR A 64 -13.12 10.92 -5.69
C THR A 64 -11.68 10.45 -5.89
N GLY A 65 -11.27 9.36 -5.23
CA GLY A 65 -9.89 8.89 -5.24
C GLY A 65 -8.92 9.77 -4.45
N GLU A 66 -9.42 10.73 -3.67
CA GLU A 66 -8.58 11.62 -2.85
C GLU A 66 -7.99 10.89 -1.64
N ILE A 67 -6.66 10.85 -1.54
CA ILE A 67 -5.95 10.24 -0.42
C ILE A 67 -5.12 11.30 0.31
N THR A 68 -5.39 11.45 1.61
CA THR A 68 -4.64 12.35 2.50
C THR A 68 -4.27 11.62 3.80
N GLY A 69 -3.18 12.04 4.45
CA GLY A 69 -2.72 11.44 5.71
C GLY A 69 -1.84 10.21 5.49
N LEU A 70 -2.10 9.11 6.22
CA LEU A 70 -1.33 7.86 6.13
C LEU A 70 0.19 8.06 6.29
N ASN A 71 1.00 7.74 5.27
CA ASN A 71 2.44 8.02 5.25
C ASN A 71 2.79 9.29 4.45
N ARG A 72 1.76 10.06 4.06
CA ARG A 72 1.84 11.28 3.25
C ARG A 72 2.63 11.04 1.96
N LEU A 73 2.40 9.89 1.31
CA LEU A 73 3.02 9.58 0.03
C LEU A 73 2.13 10.00 -1.14
N THR A 74 0.81 9.90 -1.01
CA THR A 74 -0.11 10.25 -2.10
C THR A 74 -0.48 11.73 -2.07
N GLU A 75 -1.13 12.19 -1.00
CA GLU A 75 -1.54 13.60 -0.79
C GLU A 75 -2.21 14.22 -2.04
N GLY A 76 -3.23 13.53 -2.57
CA GLY A 76 -3.98 13.93 -3.75
C GLY A 76 -4.78 12.79 -4.37
N SER A 77 -5.34 13.03 -5.56
CA SER A 77 -6.14 12.05 -6.30
C SER A 77 -5.30 10.92 -6.87
N VAL A 78 -5.75 9.68 -6.69
CA VAL A 78 -5.14 8.49 -7.31
C VAL A 78 -5.39 8.39 -8.82
N HIS A 79 -6.26 9.25 -9.36
CA HIS A 79 -6.52 9.34 -10.80
C HIS A 79 -5.58 10.31 -11.52
N ASP A 80 -4.81 11.11 -10.79
CA ASP A 80 -3.84 12.03 -11.37
C ASP A 80 -2.47 11.33 -11.57
N PRO A 81 -1.99 11.20 -12.83
CA PRO A 81 -0.70 10.60 -13.12
C PRO A 81 0.49 11.35 -12.47
N ALA A 82 0.40 12.66 -12.30
CA ALA A 82 1.45 13.46 -11.66
C ALA A 82 1.53 13.14 -10.16
N VAL A 83 0.37 12.95 -9.51
CA VAL A 83 0.32 12.49 -8.11
C VAL A 83 0.92 11.09 -7.98
N LYS A 84 0.59 10.17 -8.89
CA LYS A 84 1.19 8.82 -8.91
C LYS A 84 2.71 8.85 -9.04
N ALA A 85 3.24 9.63 -9.98
CA ALA A 85 4.68 9.76 -10.19
C ALA A 85 5.39 10.34 -8.96
N ALA A 86 4.84 11.42 -8.38
CA ALA A 86 5.39 12.03 -7.17
C ALA A 86 5.31 11.09 -5.95
N ALA A 87 4.24 10.29 -5.85
CA ALA A 87 4.08 9.31 -4.79
C ALA A 87 5.12 8.19 -4.87
N LEU A 88 5.38 7.66 -6.06
CA LEU A 88 6.42 6.66 -6.28
C LEU A 88 7.81 7.20 -5.93
N GLU A 89 8.15 8.41 -6.37
CA GLU A 89 9.43 9.03 -6.04
C GLU A 89 9.62 9.22 -4.52
N ARG A 90 8.55 9.66 -3.83
CA ARG A 90 8.53 9.77 -2.36
C ARG A 90 8.69 8.40 -1.69
N ALA A 91 8.03 7.37 -2.21
CA ALA A 91 8.11 6.02 -1.67
C ALA A 91 9.53 5.44 -1.82
N HIS A 92 10.13 5.56 -3.00
CA HIS A 92 11.51 5.18 -3.28
C HIS A 92 12.49 5.90 -2.34
N THR A 93 12.44 7.24 -2.31
CA THR A 93 13.33 8.06 -1.48
C THR A 93 13.20 7.76 0.02
N ARG A 94 11.99 7.42 0.50
CA ARG A 94 11.72 7.11 1.91
C ARG A 94 11.95 5.63 2.27
N GLY A 95 12.41 4.81 1.31
CA GLY A 95 12.77 3.42 1.51
C GLY A 95 11.58 2.47 1.67
N PHE A 96 10.45 2.76 1.03
CA PHE A 96 9.36 1.79 0.90
C PHE A 96 9.77 0.73 -0.11
N LYS A 97 9.85 -0.53 0.33
CA LYS A 97 10.31 -1.61 -0.54
C LYS A 97 9.35 -1.87 -1.70
N GLY A 98 9.94 -2.11 -2.88
CA GLY A 98 9.24 -2.36 -4.14
C GLY A 98 8.62 -1.13 -4.81
N ALA A 99 9.06 0.07 -4.41
CA ALA A 99 8.75 1.35 -5.05
C ALA A 99 9.76 1.68 -6.15
#